data_AF-A0A3D8IW29-F1
#
_entry.id   AF-A0A3D8IW29-F1
#
_cell.length_a   1.000
_cell.length_b   1.000
_cell.length_c   1.000
_cell.angle_alpha   90.00
_cell.angle_beta   90.00
_cell.angle_gamma   90.00
#
_symmetry.space_group_name_H-M   'P 1'
#
loop_
_entity.id
_entity.type
_entity.pdbx_description
1 polymer ?
#
loop_
_entity_poly.entity_id
_entity_poly.type
_entity_poly.pdbx_seq_one_letter_code
_entity_poly.pdbx_strand_id
1 'polypeptide(L)'
;MKKCFILFCCFTFLVSSNIDKDIKKNQAKIANTIKEQARINKKIQELGEEITSQNTEINALISQIQILEKEIEDNRGRFSEQEKELKITQEKHQELQERDATIQKQITALITQELAFKVIANKEQVSGVEDMLLEELFNTLSKNAKLQINTLTEEKKILSENIQKYSNEIRKLQGLIKTQVDKRKQLAEGIKKRNKMIEKFEGDIQNYNQKLSQIVQERESLDEILEKLNIKKRDMQERERQKALAKAQSEDKKSLNAPLEVKKVGSSYRQVSTTKYKGSKTIAPLDSYRIEQRFGAYFDPVYKIKVFNEALVLAPKNKNANVKSVLGGKIVFAKNTPMLKKVVIIEHPNQMHTIYAHLDKIAPTVRPGLRVPKGYVIGKVDDRLNFEVTIKDQYINPLELIKK
;
A
#
# COMPACT_ATOMS: atom_id res chain seq x y z
N MET A 1 18.46 85.16 38.11
CA MET A 1 18.94 84.17 39.10
C MET A 1 17.97 82.98 39.14
N LYS A 2 18.50 81.74 39.06
CA LYS A 2 17.92 80.42 39.44
C LYS A 2 16.62 79.96 38.71
N LYS A 3 16.66 78.99 37.78
CA LYS A 3 16.71 77.49 37.89
C LYS A 3 15.51 76.82 38.61
N CYS A 4 14.76 75.99 37.86
CA CYS A 4 14.16 74.66 38.18
C CYS A 4 13.09 74.36 37.09
N PHE A 5 13.21 73.46 36.11
CA PHE A 5 13.51 72.01 36.03
C PHE A 5 12.39 71.10 36.57
N ILE A 6 12.07 70.07 35.77
CA ILE A 6 11.36 68.80 36.08
C ILE A 6 9.82 68.78 35.88
N LEU A 7 9.33 68.18 34.77
CA LEU A 7 8.93 66.75 34.69
C LEU A 7 8.21 66.49 33.33
N PHE A 8 8.97 66.26 32.26
CA PHE A 8 8.44 65.63 31.04
C PHE A 8 9.19 64.31 30.85
N CYS A 9 8.72 63.27 31.53
CA CYS A 9 9.28 61.93 31.44
C CYS A 9 8.13 60.93 31.34
N CYS A 10 8.34 59.87 30.56
CA CYS A 10 7.42 58.76 30.26
C CYS A 10 6.45 58.96 29.10
N PHE A 11 6.96 59.11 27.88
CA PHE A 11 6.22 58.64 26.69
C PHE A 11 7.14 58.09 25.59
N THR A 12 8.00 57.12 25.92
CA THR A 12 8.75 56.35 24.90
C THR A 12 8.96 54.91 25.35
N PHE A 13 7.90 54.11 25.43
CA PHE A 13 8.05 52.64 25.52
C PHE A 13 6.90 51.81 24.91
N LEU A 14 5.94 52.43 24.21
CA LEU A 14 4.70 51.76 23.81
C LEU A 14 4.65 51.20 22.37
N VAL A 15 5.70 51.34 21.56
CA VAL A 15 5.67 50.88 20.15
C VAL A 15 6.42 49.55 19.93
N SER A 16 7.36 49.17 20.81
CA SER A 16 8.10 47.90 20.70
C SER A 16 7.29 46.68 21.18
N SER A 17 6.37 46.86 22.13
CA SER A 17 5.60 45.77 22.73
C SER A 17 4.64 45.07 21.74
N ASN A 18 4.21 45.78 20.70
CA ASN A 18 3.24 45.25 19.73
C ASN A 18 3.89 44.30 18.71
N ILE A 19 5.09 44.63 18.21
CA ILE A 19 5.79 43.78 17.22
C ILE A 19 6.25 42.46 17.85
N ASP A 20 6.71 42.48 19.11
CA ASP A 20 7.09 41.25 19.82
C ASP A 20 5.90 40.34 20.12
N LYS A 21 4.72 40.92 20.37
CA LYS A 21 3.47 40.19 20.53
C LYS A 21 3.02 39.53 19.22
N ASP A 22 3.16 40.23 18.10
CA ASP A 22 2.84 39.71 16.76
C ASP A 22 3.80 38.60 16.31
N ILE A 23 5.11 38.74 16.60
CA ILE A 23 6.10 37.68 16.35
C ILE A 23 5.74 36.42 17.15
N LYS A 24 5.47 36.54 18.46
CA LYS A 24 5.07 35.39 19.29
C LYS A 24 3.77 34.75 18.81
N LYS A 25 2.79 35.55 18.39
CA LYS A 25 1.51 35.06 17.85
C LYS A 25 1.71 34.25 16.56
N ASN A 26 2.50 34.74 15.63
CA ASN A 26 2.77 34.03 14.37
C ASN A 26 3.64 32.78 14.58
N GLN A 27 4.60 32.81 15.51
CA GLN A 27 5.34 31.61 15.93
C GLN A 27 4.42 30.53 16.54
N ALA A 28 3.45 30.94 17.37
CA ALA A 28 2.45 30.02 17.93
C ALA A 28 1.54 29.42 16.84
N LYS A 29 1.14 30.23 15.84
CA LYS A 29 0.38 29.73 14.68
C LYS A 29 1.18 28.68 13.90
N ILE A 30 2.45 28.93 13.60
CA ILE A 30 3.34 27.96 12.93
C ILE A 30 3.48 26.67 13.75
N ALA A 31 3.62 26.77 15.06
CA ALA A 31 3.68 25.58 15.91
C ALA A 31 2.38 24.75 15.86
N ASN A 32 1.22 25.41 15.73
CA ASN A 32 -0.06 24.73 15.58
C ASN A 32 -0.24 24.09 14.19
N THR A 33 0.15 24.77 13.11
CA THR A 33 0.09 24.21 11.75
C THR A 33 0.99 22.99 11.61
N ILE A 34 2.17 22.98 12.24
CA ILE A 34 3.05 21.80 12.31
C ILE A 34 2.36 20.61 13.02
N LYS A 35 1.67 20.86 14.14
CA LYS A 35 0.93 19.81 14.85
C LYS A 35 -0.22 19.26 14.01
N GLU A 36 -0.92 20.13 13.30
CA GLU A 36 -2.01 19.73 12.41
C GLU A 36 -1.50 18.92 11.21
N GLN A 37 -0.40 19.36 10.59
CA GLN A 37 0.30 18.61 9.54
C GLN A 37 0.69 17.20 10.02
N ALA A 38 1.28 17.07 11.21
CA ALA A 38 1.65 15.77 11.76
C ALA A 38 0.43 14.85 11.98
N ARG A 39 -0.70 15.41 12.45
CA ARG A 39 -1.95 14.66 12.62
C ARG A 39 -2.52 14.18 11.29
N ILE A 40 -2.52 15.05 10.26
CA ILE A 40 -3.00 14.70 8.92
C ILE A 40 -2.13 13.61 8.31
N ASN A 41 -0.80 13.74 8.38
CA ASN A 41 0.13 12.72 7.90
C ASN A 41 -0.10 11.37 8.58
N LYS A 42 -0.35 11.37 9.90
CA LYS A 42 -0.68 10.13 10.63
C LYS A 42 -1.97 9.49 10.09
N LYS A 43 -3.02 10.29 9.85
CA LYS A 43 -4.28 9.77 9.28
C LYS A 43 -4.10 9.21 7.88
N ILE A 44 -3.30 9.86 7.03
CA ILE A 44 -2.98 9.36 5.69
C ILE A 44 -2.27 8.01 5.80
N GLN A 45 -1.31 7.86 6.73
CA GLN A 45 -0.63 6.60 6.97
C GLN A 45 -1.60 5.50 7.43
N GLU A 46 -2.45 5.79 8.42
CA GLU A 46 -3.48 4.87 8.93
C GLU A 46 -4.43 4.41 7.80
N LEU A 47 -4.87 5.33 6.93
CA LEU A 47 -5.69 4.98 5.76
C LEU A 47 -4.92 4.15 4.72
N GLY A 48 -3.63 4.44 4.52
CA GLY A 48 -2.78 3.65 3.65
C GLY A 48 -2.62 2.20 4.14
N GLU A 49 -2.38 2.02 5.44
CA GLU A 49 -2.33 0.70 6.09
C GLU A 49 -3.67 -0.04 5.94
N GLU A 50 -4.79 0.64 6.15
CA GLU A 50 -6.13 0.06 5.96
C GLU A 50 -6.35 -0.37 4.49
N ILE A 51 -5.99 0.45 3.50
CA ILE A 51 -6.06 0.08 2.08
C ILE A 51 -5.21 -1.17 1.79
N THR A 52 -4.01 -1.27 2.36
CA THR A 52 -3.18 -2.47 2.17
C THR A 52 -3.84 -3.72 2.77
N SER A 53 -4.45 -3.61 3.96
CA SER A 53 -5.22 -4.69 4.60
C SER A 53 -6.42 -5.12 3.74
N GLN A 54 -7.20 -4.15 3.23
CA GLN A 54 -8.33 -4.47 2.35
C GLN A 54 -7.88 -5.19 1.07
N ASN A 55 -6.74 -4.81 0.49
CA ASN A 55 -6.19 -5.45 -0.71
C ASN A 55 -5.71 -6.89 -0.44
N THR A 56 -5.09 -7.17 0.72
CA THR A 56 -4.69 -8.54 1.08
C THR A 56 -5.90 -9.44 1.25
N GLU A 57 -6.97 -8.94 1.90
CA GLU A 57 -8.24 -9.67 2.02
C GLU A 57 -8.90 -9.92 0.65
N ILE A 58 -8.91 -8.93 -0.25
CA ILE A 58 -9.41 -9.10 -1.63
C ILE A 58 -8.66 -10.21 -2.34
N ASN A 59 -7.33 -10.23 -2.26
CA ASN A 59 -6.52 -11.28 -2.89
C ASN A 59 -6.84 -12.67 -2.33
N ALA A 60 -7.05 -12.79 -1.02
CA ALA A 60 -7.47 -14.05 -0.41
C ALA A 60 -8.85 -14.51 -0.91
N LEU A 61 -9.81 -13.58 -1.08
CA LEU A 61 -11.12 -13.89 -1.65
C LEU A 61 -11.04 -14.31 -3.12
N ILE A 62 -10.16 -13.67 -3.92
CA ILE A 62 -9.92 -14.05 -5.31
C ILE A 62 -9.37 -15.47 -5.40
N SER A 63 -8.40 -15.84 -4.55
CA SER A 63 -7.87 -17.21 -4.52
C SER A 63 -8.97 -18.23 -4.15
N GLN A 64 -9.84 -17.91 -3.19
CA GLN A 64 -10.98 -18.78 -2.86
C GLN A 64 -11.97 -18.93 -4.03
N ILE A 65 -12.23 -17.86 -4.77
CA ILE A 65 -13.08 -17.90 -5.98
C ILE A 65 -12.44 -18.79 -7.04
N GLN A 66 -11.13 -18.68 -7.29
CA GLN A 66 -10.44 -19.50 -8.29
C GLN A 66 -10.52 -21.00 -7.96
N ILE A 67 -10.36 -21.37 -6.68
CA ILE A 67 -10.52 -22.76 -6.23
C ILE A 67 -11.95 -23.22 -6.47
N LEU A 68 -12.95 -22.43 -6.04
CA LEU A 68 -14.35 -22.75 -6.25
C LEU A 68 -14.71 -22.89 -7.73
N GLU A 69 -14.16 -22.05 -8.61
CA GLU A 69 -14.42 -22.13 -10.05
C GLU A 69 -13.86 -23.42 -10.65
N LYS A 70 -12.66 -23.85 -10.22
CA LYS A 70 -12.10 -25.12 -10.64
C LYS A 70 -12.95 -26.31 -10.16
N GLU A 71 -13.43 -26.28 -8.92
CA GLU A 71 -14.32 -27.32 -8.39
C GLU A 71 -15.67 -27.35 -9.10
N ILE A 72 -16.24 -26.20 -9.41
CA ILE A 72 -17.51 -26.10 -10.18
C ILE A 72 -17.32 -26.71 -11.56
N GLU A 73 -16.20 -26.43 -12.23
CA GLU A 73 -15.92 -26.97 -13.56
C GLU A 73 -15.76 -28.50 -13.53
N ASP A 74 -15.00 -29.03 -12.57
CA ASP A 74 -14.86 -30.48 -12.37
C ASP A 74 -16.21 -31.15 -12.09
N ASN A 75 -17.00 -30.58 -11.19
CA ASN A 75 -18.34 -31.10 -10.86
C ASN A 75 -19.31 -31.03 -12.06
N ARG A 76 -19.21 -30.01 -12.92
CA ARG A 76 -19.98 -29.93 -14.16
C ARG A 76 -19.58 -30.98 -15.17
N GLY A 77 -18.28 -31.26 -15.31
CA GLY A 77 -17.76 -32.35 -16.13
C GLY A 77 -18.34 -33.69 -15.68
N ARG A 78 -18.22 -33.99 -14.37
CA ARG A 78 -18.79 -35.20 -13.77
C ARG A 78 -20.30 -35.28 -13.93
N PHE A 79 -21.02 -34.17 -13.76
CA PHE A 79 -22.47 -34.11 -13.96
C PHE A 79 -22.84 -34.52 -15.39
N SER A 80 -22.16 -33.96 -16.40
CA SER A 80 -22.41 -34.29 -17.81
C SER A 80 -22.09 -35.75 -18.14
N GLU A 81 -21.03 -36.30 -17.56
CA GLU A 81 -20.70 -37.72 -17.73
C GLU A 81 -21.78 -38.63 -17.12
N GLN A 82 -22.22 -38.35 -15.89
CA GLN A 82 -23.29 -39.09 -15.23
C GLN A 82 -24.63 -38.99 -15.98
N GLU A 83 -24.93 -37.84 -16.58
CA GLU A 83 -26.14 -37.65 -17.40
C GLU A 83 -26.10 -38.50 -18.68
N LYS A 84 -24.93 -38.61 -19.33
CA LYS A 84 -24.75 -39.49 -20.49
C LYS A 84 -24.92 -40.96 -20.12
N GLU A 85 -24.26 -41.41 -19.05
CA GLU A 85 -24.37 -42.79 -18.56
C GLU A 85 -25.81 -43.15 -18.16
N LEU A 86 -26.50 -42.24 -17.48
CA LEU A 86 -27.91 -42.41 -17.14
C LEU A 86 -28.77 -42.60 -18.39
N LYS A 87 -28.58 -41.75 -19.41
CA LYS A 87 -29.33 -41.82 -20.65
C LYS A 87 -29.11 -43.16 -21.38
N ILE A 88 -27.84 -43.58 -21.55
CA ILE A 88 -27.49 -44.86 -22.18
C ILE A 88 -28.13 -46.03 -21.40
N THR A 89 -28.06 -45.99 -20.06
CA THR A 89 -28.62 -47.03 -19.19
C THR A 89 -30.14 -47.09 -19.29
N GLN A 90 -30.82 -45.94 -19.39
CA GLN A 90 -32.27 -45.85 -19.58
C GLN A 90 -32.71 -46.41 -20.94
N GLU A 91 -32.01 -46.06 -22.02
CA GLU A 91 -32.26 -46.58 -23.37
C GLU A 91 -32.10 -48.11 -23.38
N LYS A 92 -31.04 -48.65 -22.77
CA LYS A 92 -30.82 -50.10 -22.66
C LYS A 92 -31.91 -50.78 -21.83
N HIS A 93 -32.32 -50.17 -20.72
CA HIS A 93 -33.38 -50.70 -19.87
C HIS A 93 -34.71 -50.79 -20.63
N GLN A 94 -35.03 -49.78 -21.45
CA GLN A 94 -36.23 -49.78 -22.29
C GLN A 94 -36.17 -50.88 -23.36
N GLU A 95 -35.03 -51.07 -24.03
CA GLU A 95 -34.82 -52.15 -25.00
C GLU A 95 -35.08 -53.54 -24.36
N LEU A 96 -34.56 -53.77 -23.14
CA LEU A 96 -34.80 -55.03 -22.43
C LEU A 96 -36.27 -55.19 -22.00
N GLN A 97 -36.96 -54.09 -21.69
CA GLN A 97 -38.40 -54.12 -21.41
C GLN A 97 -39.22 -54.58 -22.62
N GLU A 98 -38.92 -54.05 -23.80
CA GLU A 98 -39.58 -54.45 -25.05
C GLU A 98 -39.28 -55.91 -25.42
N ARG A 99 -38.04 -56.36 -25.21
CA ARG A 99 -37.64 -57.76 -25.45
C ARG A 99 -38.35 -58.74 -24.52
N ASP A 100 -38.44 -58.43 -23.23
CA ASP A 100 -39.17 -59.25 -22.26
C ASP A 100 -40.65 -59.34 -22.62
N ALA A 101 -41.30 -58.22 -22.98
CA ALA A 101 -42.69 -58.22 -23.44
C ALA A 101 -42.90 -59.11 -24.68
N THR A 102 -41.91 -59.14 -25.58
CA THR A 102 -41.94 -60.01 -26.77
C THR A 102 -41.82 -61.48 -26.40
N ILE A 103 -40.92 -61.85 -25.48
CA ILE A 103 -40.76 -63.23 -25.00
C ILE A 103 -42.02 -63.70 -24.27
N GLN A 104 -42.62 -62.86 -23.42
CA GLN A 104 -43.88 -63.16 -22.73
C GLN A 104 -45.01 -63.47 -23.72
N LYS A 105 -45.11 -62.71 -24.83
CA LYS A 105 -46.07 -62.99 -25.91
C LYS A 105 -45.80 -64.34 -26.58
N GLN A 106 -44.54 -64.65 -26.88
CA GLN A 106 -44.16 -65.93 -27.50
C GLN A 106 -44.49 -67.12 -26.59
N ILE A 107 -44.20 -67.02 -25.29
CA ILE A 107 -44.54 -68.06 -24.30
C ILE A 107 -46.05 -68.24 -24.21
N THR A 108 -46.82 -67.16 -24.14
CA THR A 108 -48.28 -67.21 -24.07
C THR A 108 -48.86 -67.91 -25.30
N ALA A 109 -48.32 -67.61 -26.49
CA ALA A 109 -48.72 -68.28 -27.73
C ALA A 109 -48.39 -69.78 -27.70
N LEU A 110 -47.19 -70.16 -27.25
CA LEU A 110 -46.76 -71.56 -27.11
C LEU A 110 -47.66 -72.36 -26.17
N ILE A 111 -47.95 -71.83 -24.98
CA ILE A 111 -48.86 -72.46 -24.01
C ILE A 111 -50.27 -72.58 -24.58
N THR A 112 -50.75 -71.55 -25.29
CA THR A 112 -52.08 -71.58 -25.92
C THR A 112 -52.17 -72.67 -26.99
N GLN A 113 -51.13 -72.82 -27.82
CA GLN A 113 -51.04 -73.87 -28.84
C GLN A 113 -50.97 -75.27 -28.21
N GLU A 114 -50.16 -75.45 -27.16
CA GLU A 114 -50.06 -76.72 -26.43
C GLU A 114 -51.42 -77.13 -25.83
N LEU A 115 -52.10 -76.20 -25.15
CA LEU A 115 -53.44 -76.43 -24.59
C LEU A 115 -54.47 -76.78 -25.66
N ALA A 116 -54.48 -76.03 -26.77
CA ALA A 116 -55.37 -76.32 -27.90
C ALA A 116 -55.11 -77.72 -28.49
N PHE A 117 -53.84 -78.09 -28.65
CA PHE A 117 -53.45 -79.41 -29.12
C PHE A 117 -53.89 -80.52 -28.16
N LYS A 118 -53.62 -80.40 -26.86
CA LYS A 118 -54.05 -81.37 -25.83
C LYS A 118 -55.57 -81.54 -25.79
N VAL A 119 -56.34 -80.46 -25.99
CA VAL A 119 -57.82 -80.52 -26.06
C VAL A 119 -58.30 -81.26 -27.31
N ILE A 120 -57.63 -81.07 -28.46
CA ILE A 120 -57.94 -81.78 -29.71
C ILE A 120 -57.54 -83.26 -29.62
N ALA A 121 -56.34 -83.53 -29.11
CA ALA A 121 -55.75 -84.87 -29.00
C ALA A 121 -56.51 -85.76 -28.01
N ASN A 122 -57.12 -85.21 -26.95
CA ASN A 122 -57.97 -85.96 -26.01
C ASN A 122 -59.23 -86.60 -26.61
N LYS A 123 -59.50 -86.45 -27.91
CA LYS A 123 -60.63 -87.13 -28.59
C LYS A 123 -60.31 -88.53 -29.12
N GLU A 124 -59.04 -88.92 -29.31
CA GLU A 124 -58.66 -90.30 -29.64
C GLU A 124 -57.30 -90.64 -29.03
N GLN A 125 -57.15 -91.88 -28.57
CA GLN A 125 -56.07 -92.41 -27.73
C GLN A 125 -54.66 -91.99 -28.23
N VAL A 126 -54.03 -91.09 -27.47
CA VAL A 126 -52.76 -90.42 -27.82
C VAL A 126 -51.57 -91.31 -27.41
N SER A 127 -50.88 -91.91 -28.39
CA SER A 127 -49.63 -92.66 -28.17
C SER A 127 -48.69 -92.64 -29.38
N GLY A 128 -48.72 -91.59 -30.20
CA GLY A 128 -47.91 -91.46 -31.41
C GLY A 128 -46.53 -90.84 -31.15
N VAL A 129 -45.53 -91.20 -31.96
CA VAL A 129 -44.18 -90.62 -31.93
C VAL A 129 -44.22 -89.09 -32.09
N GLU A 130 -45.18 -88.56 -32.86
CA GLU A 130 -45.41 -87.12 -33.01
C GLU A 130 -45.77 -86.42 -31.70
N ASP A 131 -46.55 -87.05 -30.83
CA ASP A 131 -46.96 -86.45 -29.55
C ASP A 131 -45.77 -86.33 -28.59
N MET A 132 -44.90 -87.35 -28.56
CA MET A 132 -43.66 -87.32 -27.78
C MET A 132 -42.68 -86.25 -28.31
N LEU A 133 -42.63 -86.05 -29.64
CA LEU A 133 -41.82 -85.00 -30.26
C LEU A 133 -42.34 -83.60 -29.91
N LEU A 134 -43.66 -83.41 -29.92
CA LEU A 134 -44.31 -82.15 -29.56
C LEU A 134 -44.11 -81.81 -28.08
N GLU A 135 -44.23 -82.80 -27.19
CA GLU A 135 -43.98 -82.62 -25.76
C GLU A 135 -42.52 -82.26 -25.48
N GLU A 136 -41.56 -82.94 -26.11
CA GLU A 136 -40.13 -82.65 -25.95
C GLU A 136 -39.76 -81.28 -26.53
N LEU A 137 -40.34 -80.90 -27.68
CA LEU A 137 -40.19 -79.57 -28.26
C LEU A 137 -40.71 -78.49 -27.30
N PHE A 138 -41.91 -78.69 -26.74
CA PHE A 138 -42.50 -77.76 -25.78
C PHE A 138 -41.67 -77.63 -24.51
N ASN A 139 -41.22 -78.75 -23.93
CA ASN A 139 -40.38 -78.77 -22.75
C ASN A 139 -39.05 -78.03 -22.98
N THR A 140 -38.42 -78.25 -24.14
CA THR A 140 -37.17 -77.58 -24.51
C THR A 140 -37.37 -76.07 -24.68
N LEU A 141 -38.42 -75.66 -25.40
CA LEU A 141 -38.74 -74.25 -25.63
C LEU A 141 -39.10 -73.53 -24.32
N SER A 142 -39.92 -74.14 -23.47
CA SER A 142 -40.30 -73.61 -22.15
C SER A 142 -39.09 -73.45 -21.24
N LYS A 143 -38.18 -74.44 -21.22
CA LYS A 143 -36.93 -74.37 -20.45
C LYS A 143 -36.03 -73.22 -20.93
N ASN A 144 -35.86 -73.08 -22.25
CA ASN A 144 -35.08 -71.99 -22.83
C ASN A 144 -35.70 -70.61 -22.55
N ALA A 145 -37.02 -70.49 -22.68
CA ALA A 145 -37.74 -69.26 -22.39
C ALA A 145 -37.61 -68.85 -20.91
N LYS A 146 -37.70 -69.83 -20.00
CA LYS A 146 -37.47 -69.61 -18.55
C LYS A 146 -36.05 -69.12 -18.28
N LEU A 147 -35.03 -69.69 -18.93
CA LEU A 147 -33.64 -69.22 -18.81
C LEU A 147 -33.50 -67.77 -19.29
N GLN A 148 -34.06 -67.44 -20.46
CA GLN A 148 -34.00 -66.09 -21.02
C GLN A 148 -34.73 -65.05 -20.15
N ILE A 149 -35.89 -65.38 -19.58
CA ILE A 149 -36.60 -64.50 -18.65
C ILE A 149 -35.75 -64.26 -17.40
N ASN A 150 -35.16 -65.30 -16.83
CA ASN A 150 -34.32 -65.17 -15.65
C ASN A 150 -33.11 -64.26 -15.92
N THR A 151 -32.42 -64.44 -17.06
CA THR A 151 -31.29 -63.57 -17.43
C THR A 151 -31.72 -62.12 -17.63
N LEU A 152 -32.84 -61.89 -18.34
CA LEU A 152 -33.37 -60.54 -18.56
C LEU A 152 -33.80 -59.87 -17.26
N THR A 153 -34.36 -60.63 -16.32
CA THR A 153 -34.79 -60.11 -15.02
C THR A 153 -33.59 -59.60 -14.22
N GLU A 154 -32.49 -60.37 -14.18
CA GLU A 154 -31.26 -59.93 -13.51
C GLU A 154 -30.61 -58.73 -14.21
N GLU A 155 -30.53 -58.71 -15.54
CA GLU A 155 -30.00 -57.56 -16.29
C GLU A 155 -30.82 -56.29 -16.04
N LYS A 156 -32.15 -56.38 -16.09
CA LYS A 156 -33.04 -55.25 -15.78
C LYS A 156 -32.87 -54.74 -14.35
N LYS A 157 -32.72 -55.66 -13.39
CA LYS A 157 -32.48 -55.30 -11.99
C LYS A 157 -31.19 -54.49 -11.84
N ILE A 158 -30.08 -54.96 -12.43
CA ILE A 158 -28.79 -54.25 -12.42
C ILE A 158 -28.91 -52.87 -13.08
N LEU A 159 -29.60 -52.77 -14.23
CA LEU A 159 -29.81 -51.48 -14.90
C LEU A 159 -30.66 -50.53 -14.05
N SER A 160 -31.71 -51.02 -13.39
CA SER A 160 -32.54 -50.22 -12.48
C SER A 160 -31.75 -49.69 -11.28
N GLU A 161 -30.89 -50.52 -10.68
CA GLU A 161 -29.97 -50.12 -9.61
C GLU A 161 -28.99 -49.03 -10.10
N ASN A 162 -28.43 -49.17 -11.31
CA ASN A 162 -27.56 -48.17 -11.92
C ASN A 162 -28.30 -46.86 -12.23
N ILE A 163 -29.52 -46.91 -12.76
CA ILE A 163 -30.37 -45.73 -12.99
C ILE A 163 -30.58 -44.96 -11.68
N GLN A 164 -30.89 -45.67 -10.59
CA GLN A 164 -31.09 -45.05 -9.29
C GLN A 164 -29.79 -44.46 -8.74
N LYS A 165 -28.65 -45.15 -8.90
CA LYS A 165 -27.33 -44.67 -8.52
C LYS A 165 -26.98 -43.36 -9.25
N TYR A 166 -27.02 -43.36 -10.58
CA TYR A 166 -26.69 -42.18 -11.40
C TYR A 166 -27.64 -41.01 -11.12
N SER A 167 -28.95 -41.27 -11.00
CA SER A 167 -29.94 -40.24 -10.64
C SER A 167 -29.63 -39.58 -9.28
N ASN A 168 -29.18 -40.36 -8.30
CA ASN A 168 -28.81 -39.84 -6.99
C ASN A 168 -27.49 -39.05 -7.03
N GLU A 169 -26.50 -39.50 -7.80
CA GLU A 169 -25.23 -38.77 -8.00
C GLU A 169 -25.46 -37.43 -8.70
N ILE A 170 -26.28 -37.40 -9.75
CA ILE A 170 -26.72 -36.18 -10.46
C ILE A 170 -27.37 -35.20 -9.49
N ARG A 171 -28.32 -35.66 -8.64
CA ARG A 171 -28.98 -34.80 -7.66
C ARG A 171 -28.00 -34.20 -6.64
N LYS A 172 -27.03 -35.00 -6.17
CA LYS A 172 -25.97 -34.54 -5.26
C LYS A 172 -25.09 -33.50 -5.93
N LEU A 173 -24.62 -33.77 -7.15
CA LEU A 173 -23.79 -32.85 -7.94
C LEU A 173 -24.52 -31.53 -8.20
N GLN A 174 -25.81 -31.57 -8.56
CA GLN A 174 -26.63 -30.38 -8.76
C GLN A 174 -26.71 -29.51 -7.49
N GLY A 175 -26.90 -30.13 -6.32
CA GLY A 175 -26.92 -29.44 -5.03
C GLY A 175 -25.56 -28.82 -4.66
N LEU A 176 -24.47 -29.56 -4.90
CA LEU A 176 -23.10 -29.08 -4.68
C LEU A 176 -22.77 -27.89 -5.58
N ILE A 177 -23.00 -28.00 -6.89
CA ILE A 177 -22.76 -26.93 -7.87
C ILE A 177 -23.55 -25.68 -7.48
N LYS A 178 -24.83 -25.82 -7.11
CA LYS A 178 -25.65 -24.69 -6.67
C LYS A 178 -25.02 -23.99 -5.45
N THR A 179 -24.63 -24.75 -4.44
CA THR A 179 -24.02 -24.22 -3.21
C THR A 179 -22.71 -23.50 -3.50
N GLN A 180 -21.85 -24.07 -4.35
CA GLN A 180 -20.58 -23.48 -4.76
C GLN A 180 -20.79 -22.18 -5.55
N VAL A 181 -21.77 -22.14 -6.47
CA VAL A 181 -22.12 -20.94 -7.24
C VAL A 181 -22.64 -19.83 -6.32
N ASP A 182 -23.51 -20.15 -5.37
CA ASP A 182 -24.03 -19.18 -4.39
C ASP A 182 -22.90 -18.63 -3.50
N LYS A 183 -21.99 -19.51 -3.06
CA LYS A 183 -20.82 -19.09 -2.28
C LYS A 183 -19.90 -18.17 -3.08
N ARG A 184 -19.63 -18.50 -4.35
CA ARG A 184 -18.84 -17.66 -5.26
C ARG A 184 -19.46 -16.26 -5.39
N LYS A 185 -20.78 -16.17 -5.52
CA LYS A 185 -21.50 -14.89 -5.59
C LYS A 185 -21.33 -14.07 -4.30
N GLN A 186 -21.45 -14.70 -3.13
CA GLN A 186 -21.23 -14.03 -1.84
C GLN A 186 -19.79 -13.47 -1.71
N LEU A 187 -18.78 -14.25 -2.13
CA LEU A 187 -17.39 -13.79 -2.11
C LEU A 187 -17.19 -12.59 -3.04
N ALA A 188 -17.77 -12.63 -4.24
CA ALA A 188 -17.70 -11.52 -5.20
C ALA A 188 -18.38 -10.24 -4.67
N GLU A 189 -19.51 -10.36 -3.96
CA GLU A 189 -20.14 -9.23 -3.26
C GLU A 189 -19.22 -8.68 -2.15
N GLY A 190 -18.50 -9.56 -1.45
CA GLY A 190 -17.47 -9.19 -0.47
C GLY A 190 -16.35 -8.34 -1.07
N ILE A 191 -15.86 -8.71 -2.26
CA ILE A 191 -14.85 -7.93 -3.01
C ILE A 191 -15.42 -6.55 -3.38
N LYS A 192 -16.65 -6.50 -3.90
CA LYS A 192 -17.30 -5.24 -4.29
C LYS A 192 -17.45 -4.27 -3.11
N LYS A 193 -17.79 -4.76 -1.92
CA LYS A 193 -17.89 -3.93 -0.70
C LYS A 193 -16.54 -3.34 -0.29
N ARG A 194 -15.47 -4.14 -0.36
CA ARG A 194 -14.11 -3.69 -0.03
C ARG A 194 -13.58 -2.66 -1.02
N ASN A 195 -13.80 -2.87 -2.32
CA ASN A 195 -13.43 -1.87 -3.34
C ASN A 195 -14.11 -0.51 -3.09
N LYS A 196 -15.38 -0.51 -2.67
CA LYS A 196 -16.06 0.74 -2.28
C LYS A 196 -15.47 1.39 -1.03
N MET A 197 -14.92 0.62 -0.10
CA MET A 197 -14.22 1.17 1.07
C MET A 197 -12.89 1.78 0.67
N ILE A 198 -12.12 1.09 -0.19
CA ILE A 198 -10.87 1.61 -0.74
C ILE A 198 -11.10 2.94 -1.46
N GLU A 199 -12.13 3.03 -2.32
CA GLU A 199 -12.49 4.26 -3.03
C GLU A 199 -12.79 5.43 -2.06
N LYS A 200 -13.47 5.16 -0.93
CA LYS A 200 -13.69 6.16 0.12
C LYS A 200 -12.38 6.60 0.78
N PHE A 201 -11.50 5.66 1.12
CA PHE A 201 -10.21 5.96 1.73
C PHE A 201 -9.31 6.76 0.78
N GLU A 202 -9.31 6.44 -0.51
CA GLU A 202 -8.61 7.22 -1.54
C GLU A 202 -9.15 8.65 -1.63
N GLY A 203 -10.47 8.82 -1.59
CA GLY A 203 -11.12 10.14 -1.53
C GLY A 203 -10.71 10.93 -0.27
N ASP A 204 -10.68 10.28 0.89
CA ASP A 204 -10.23 10.90 2.13
C ASP A 204 -8.76 11.33 2.07
N ILE A 205 -7.88 10.48 1.51
CA ILE A 205 -6.47 10.81 1.28
C ILE A 205 -6.34 12.03 0.36
N GLN A 206 -7.13 12.12 -0.71
CA GLN A 206 -7.14 13.28 -1.60
C GLN A 206 -7.54 14.56 -0.85
N ASN A 207 -8.60 14.51 -0.03
CA ASN A 207 -9.03 15.63 0.80
C ASN A 207 -7.95 16.05 1.81
N TYR A 208 -7.29 15.09 2.46
CA TYR A 208 -6.18 15.36 3.37
C TYR A 208 -4.98 15.98 2.66
N ASN A 209 -4.65 15.54 1.45
CA ASN A 209 -3.58 16.13 0.64
C ASN A 209 -3.88 17.57 0.21
N GLN A 210 -5.13 17.89 -0.16
CA GLN A 210 -5.55 19.26 -0.43
C GLN A 210 -5.41 20.14 0.81
N LYS A 211 -5.85 19.65 1.97
CA LYS A 211 -5.70 20.35 3.25
C LYS A 211 -4.23 20.57 3.62
N LEU A 212 -3.38 19.58 3.36
CA LEU A 212 -1.93 19.69 3.56
C LEU A 212 -1.32 20.81 2.70
N SER A 213 -1.74 20.89 1.42
CA SER A 213 -1.29 21.95 0.51
C SER A 213 -1.68 23.35 1.02
N GLN A 214 -2.90 23.51 1.53
CA GLN A 214 -3.35 24.77 2.15
C GLN A 214 -2.52 25.12 3.40
N ILE A 215 -2.24 24.14 4.25
CA ILE A 215 -1.41 24.34 5.45
C ILE A 215 0.02 24.77 5.07
N VAL A 216 0.58 24.20 3.99
CA VAL A 216 1.90 24.60 3.49
C VAL A 216 1.88 26.05 3.00
N GLN A 217 0.89 26.44 2.20
CA GLN A 217 0.72 27.83 1.73
C GLN A 217 0.52 28.82 2.90
N GLU A 218 -0.30 28.46 3.89
CA GLU A 218 -0.49 29.28 5.09
C GLU A 218 0.84 29.46 5.83
N ARG A 219 1.61 28.38 5.99
CA ARG A 219 2.91 28.43 6.65
C ARG A 219 3.89 29.35 5.91
N GLU A 220 3.98 29.23 4.59
CA GLU A 220 4.82 30.11 3.77
C GLU A 220 4.47 31.59 4.00
N SER A 221 3.17 31.92 4.01
CA SER A 221 2.72 33.29 4.27
C SER A 221 3.09 33.77 5.69
N LEU A 222 2.99 32.90 6.70
CA LEU A 222 3.34 33.22 8.09
C LEU A 222 4.86 33.43 8.25
N ASP A 223 5.68 32.64 7.56
CA ASP A 223 7.13 32.77 7.55
C ASP A 223 7.56 34.09 6.89
N GLU A 224 6.94 34.48 5.76
CA GLU A 224 7.17 35.79 5.14
C GLU A 224 6.80 36.96 6.06
N ILE A 225 5.67 36.86 6.76
CA ILE A 225 5.23 37.88 7.72
C ILE A 225 6.25 37.99 8.87
N LEU A 226 6.73 36.86 9.39
CA LEU A 226 7.75 36.85 10.44
C LEU A 226 9.07 37.47 9.96
N GLU A 227 9.50 37.21 8.73
CA GLU A 227 10.69 37.84 8.16
C GLU A 227 10.54 39.36 8.11
N LYS A 228 9.41 39.85 7.57
CA LYS A 228 9.08 41.28 7.51
C LYS A 228 9.02 41.92 8.91
N LEU A 229 8.41 41.26 9.89
CA LEU A 229 8.35 41.75 11.27
C LEU A 229 9.73 41.79 11.95
N ASN A 230 10.58 40.79 11.71
CA ASN A 230 11.94 40.75 12.24
C ASN A 230 12.87 41.80 11.60
N ILE A 231 12.69 42.11 10.31
CA ILE A 231 13.38 43.22 9.64
C ILE A 231 12.91 44.55 10.26
N LYS A 232 11.60 44.77 10.34
CA LYS A 232 11.03 45.99 10.94
C LYS A 232 11.48 46.19 12.39
N LYS A 233 11.56 45.12 13.18
CA LYS A 233 12.09 45.16 14.55
C LYS A 233 13.56 45.63 14.58
N ARG A 234 14.41 45.08 13.71
CA ARG A 234 15.81 45.49 13.57
C ARG A 234 15.94 46.95 13.15
N ASP A 235 15.16 47.39 12.17
CA ASP A 235 15.17 48.78 11.68
C ASP A 235 14.72 49.77 12.76
N MET A 236 13.71 49.42 13.57
CA MET A 236 13.30 50.27 14.70
C MET A 236 14.39 50.33 15.77
N GLN A 237 14.99 49.20 16.13
CA GLN A 237 16.11 49.16 17.09
C GLN A 237 17.31 49.96 16.61
N GLU A 238 17.63 49.90 15.32
CA GLU A 238 18.71 50.66 14.71
C GLU A 238 18.40 52.16 14.67
N ARG A 239 17.16 52.55 14.35
CA ARG A 239 16.72 53.96 14.44
C ARG A 239 16.73 54.48 15.87
N GLU A 240 16.35 53.67 16.84
CA GLU A 240 16.44 54.03 18.27
C GLU A 240 17.90 54.18 18.71
N ARG A 241 18.78 53.28 18.29
CA ARG A 241 20.24 53.39 18.51
C ARG A 241 20.80 54.64 17.85
N GLN A 242 20.46 54.92 16.60
CA GLN A 242 20.92 56.14 15.91
C GLN A 242 20.38 57.41 16.55
N LYS A 243 19.13 57.41 17.06
CA LYS A 243 18.59 58.54 17.84
C LYS A 243 19.30 58.69 19.19
N ALA A 244 19.67 57.59 19.85
CA ALA A 244 20.45 57.61 21.08
C ALA A 244 21.90 58.08 20.84
N LEU A 245 22.51 57.63 19.74
CA LEU A 245 23.84 58.04 19.29
C LEU A 245 23.86 59.51 18.85
N ALA A 246 22.84 60.00 18.13
CA ALA A 246 22.70 61.41 17.76
C ALA A 246 22.45 62.33 18.97
N LYS A 247 21.87 61.80 20.06
CA LYS A 247 21.79 62.51 21.35
C LYS A 247 23.10 62.47 22.14
N ALA A 248 23.98 61.51 21.86
CA ALA A 248 25.29 61.38 22.48
C ALA A 248 26.42 62.10 21.69
N GLN A 249 26.23 62.35 20.39
CA GLN A 249 27.19 62.97 19.46
C GLN A 249 26.99 64.49 19.30
N SER A 250 26.52 65.17 20.35
CA SER A 250 26.74 66.61 20.53
C SER A 250 28.09 66.91 21.21
N GLU A 251 28.99 65.94 21.28
CA GLU A 251 30.42 66.10 21.59
C GLU A 251 31.24 65.24 20.61
N ASP A 252 32.10 65.92 19.85
CA ASP A 252 33.22 65.46 19.01
C ASP A 252 33.03 64.65 17.69
N LYS A 253 33.89 64.98 16.73
CA LYS A 253 33.83 64.77 15.27
C LYS A 253 34.86 63.77 14.73
N LYS A 254 34.55 63.18 13.56
CA LYS A 254 35.39 62.46 12.53
C LYS A 254 35.80 61.01 12.90
N SER A 255 35.73 59.97 12.04
CA SER A 255 35.76 59.85 10.56
C SER A 255 35.28 58.47 10.03
N LEU A 256 34.63 58.50 8.86
CA LEU A 256 34.62 57.68 7.62
C LEU A 256 34.66 56.11 7.55
N ASN A 257 33.69 55.59 6.76
CA ASN A 257 33.68 54.45 5.79
C ASN A 257 33.56 53.01 6.33
N ALA A 258 32.75 52.05 5.82
CA ALA A 258 31.85 51.88 4.65
C ALA A 258 30.89 50.65 4.95
N PRO A 259 29.97 50.22 4.05
CA PRO A 259 28.65 49.67 4.41
C PRO A 259 28.60 48.18 4.77
N LEU A 260 27.74 47.82 5.73
CA LEU A 260 27.30 46.45 5.98
C LEU A 260 26.34 45.99 4.87
N GLU A 261 26.81 45.07 4.05
CA GLU A 261 26.01 44.36 3.06
C GLU A 261 25.10 43.34 3.77
N VAL A 262 23.78 43.62 3.78
CA VAL A 262 22.75 42.73 4.30
C VAL A 262 22.42 41.69 3.22
N LYS A 263 23.01 40.49 3.32
CA LYS A 263 22.53 39.34 2.54
C LYS A 263 21.32 38.69 3.22
N LYS A 264 20.22 38.71 2.48
CA LYS A 264 18.95 38.03 2.71
C LYS A 264 19.15 36.50 2.67
N VAL A 265 18.51 35.76 3.56
CA VAL A 265 18.28 34.31 3.38
C VAL A 265 16.90 33.97 3.92
N GLY A 266 15.98 33.71 3.00
CA GLY A 266 14.60 33.29 3.28
C GLY A 266 13.89 33.00 1.96
N SER A 267 13.81 31.73 1.56
CA SER A 267 12.77 31.17 0.67
C SER A 267 13.06 29.68 0.41
N SER A 268 12.23 28.78 0.94
CA SER A 268 12.34 27.32 0.72
C SER A 268 11.41 26.77 -0.36
N TYR A 269 10.93 27.59 -1.30
CA TYR A 269 10.22 27.13 -2.49
C TYR A 269 10.56 27.97 -3.73
N ARG A 270 11.85 28.28 -3.91
CA ARG A 270 12.37 28.88 -5.14
C ARG A 270 13.07 27.81 -5.97
N GLN A 271 13.30 28.07 -7.26
CA GLN A 271 14.34 27.37 -8.02
C GLN A 271 15.60 27.30 -7.14
N VAL A 272 15.92 26.10 -6.65
CA VAL A 272 17.06 25.89 -5.78
C VAL A 272 18.29 26.27 -6.59
N SER A 273 18.99 27.33 -6.17
CA SER A 273 20.19 27.78 -6.86
C SER A 273 21.28 26.76 -6.63
N THR A 274 21.52 25.91 -7.62
CA THR A 274 22.57 24.88 -7.56
C THR A 274 23.81 25.32 -8.32
N THR A 275 24.98 24.90 -7.85
CA THR A 275 26.24 25.01 -8.60
C THR A 275 26.95 23.66 -8.65
N LYS A 276 27.99 23.54 -9.47
CA LYS A 276 28.82 22.32 -9.54
C LYS A 276 30.05 22.48 -8.67
N TYR A 277 30.39 21.45 -7.91
CA TYR A 277 31.64 21.41 -7.16
C TYR A 277 32.81 21.04 -8.09
N LYS A 278 33.84 21.90 -8.12
CA LYS A 278 35.03 21.72 -8.97
C LYS A 278 36.30 21.35 -8.18
N GLY A 279 36.20 21.19 -6.86
CA GLY A 279 37.34 20.86 -6.01
C GLY A 279 37.64 19.36 -5.95
N SER A 280 38.69 18.99 -5.23
CA SER A 280 39.02 17.58 -4.99
C SER A 280 37.99 16.94 -4.04
N LYS A 281 37.70 15.65 -4.29
CA LYS A 281 36.77 14.88 -3.44
C LYS A 281 37.38 14.57 -2.08
N THR A 282 36.54 14.55 -1.06
CA THR A 282 36.92 14.24 0.32
C THR A 282 36.23 12.98 0.86
N ILE A 283 36.43 12.66 2.13
CA ILE A 283 35.82 11.49 2.79
C ILE A 283 34.30 11.64 2.88
N ALA A 284 33.58 10.51 2.93
CA ALA A 284 32.17 10.50 3.29
C ALA A 284 31.97 10.82 4.78
N PRO A 285 30.80 11.33 5.19
CA PRO A 285 30.51 11.63 6.59
C PRO A 285 30.23 10.37 7.44
N LEU A 286 30.06 9.21 6.80
CA LEU A 286 29.86 7.90 7.42
C LEU A 286 30.84 6.89 6.79
N ASP A 287 31.34 5.94 7.58
CA ASP A 287 32.28 4.90 7.09
C ASP A 287 31.58 3.82 6.26
N SER A 288 30.32 3.49 6.58
CA SER A 288 29.55 2.45 5.89
C SER A 288 28.07 2.78 5.89
N TYR A 289 27.51 2.98 4.69
CA TYR A 289 26.16 3.51 4.52
C TYR A 289 25.50 3.01 3.22
N ARG A 290 24.20 3.25 3.11
CA ARG A 290 23.39 3.15 1.89
C ARG A 290 22.81 4.54 1.59
N ILE A 291 22.74 4.91 0.32
CA ILE A 291 22.08 6.15 -0.10
C ILE A 291 20.59 5.85 -0.19
N GLU A 292 19.78 6.47 0.67
CA GLU A 292 18.31 6.33 0.61
C GLU A 292 17.71 7.34 -0.36
N GLN A 293 18.24 8.57 -0.38
CA GLN A 293 17.72 9.63 -1.23
C GLN A 293 18.85 10.51 -1.74
N ARG A 294 18.81 10.80 -3.04
CA ARG A 294 19.82 11.61 -3.73
C ARG A 294 19.41 13.08 -3.72
N PHE A 295 20.41 13.95 -3.76
CA PHE A 295 20.23 15.37 -4.06
C PHE A 295 19.65 15.57 -5.46
N GLY A 296 18.75 16.55 -5.60
CA GLY A 296 18.14 16.92 -6.88
C GLY A 296 16.63 16.71 -6.93
N ALA A 297 16.05 16.95 -8.10
CA ALA A 297 14.62 16.74 -8.30
C ALA A 297 14.28 15.24 -8.23
N TYR A 298 13.35 14.88 -7.37
CA TYR A 298 12.77 13.55 -7.30
C TYR A 298 11.25 13.62 -7.41
N PHE A 299 10.67 12.55 -7.92
CA PHE A 299 9.23 12.38 -7.97
C PHE A 299 8.82 11.55 -6.76
N ASP A 300 7.97 12.11 -5.91
CA ASP A 300 7.47 11.39 -4.75
C ASP A 300 6.41 10.36 -5.22
N PRO A 301 6.65 9.05 -5.08
CA PRO A 301 5.73 8.02 -5.58
C PRO A 301 4.43 7.93 -4.76
N VAL A 302 4.43 8.44 -3.54
CA VAL A 302 3.27 8.47 -2.63
C VAL A 302 2.41 9.69 -2.95
N TYR A 303 3.02 10.86 -3.16
CA TYR A 303 2.31 12.14 -3.34
C TYR A 303 2.21 12.62 -4.80
N LYS A 304 2.86 11.93 -5.75
CA LYS A 304 2.85 12.22 -7.20
C LYS A 304 3.24 13.67 -7.56
N ILE A 305 4.08 14.31 -6.76
CA ILE A 305 4.61 15.66 -7.00
C ILE A 305 6.13 15.63 -7.24
N LYS A 306 6.63 16.60 -8.00
CA LYS A 306 8.07 16.80 -8.21
C LYS A 306 8.61 17.74 -7.14
N VAL A 307 9.50 17.22 -6.30
CA VAL A 307 10.13 17.93 -5.18
C VAL A 307 11.64 17.96 -5.37
N PHE A 308 12.29 19.03 -4.92
CA PHE A 308 13.75 19.14 -4.98
C PHE A 308 14.35 18.75 -3.63
N ASN A 309 15.14 17.68 -3.60
CA ASN A 309 15.85 17.28 -2.41
C ASN A 309 17.18 18.06 -2.30
N GLU A 310 17.28 18.93 -1.30
CA GLU A 310 18.46 19.75 -1.02
C GLU A 310 19.59 18.99 -0.32
N ALA A 311 19.30 17.78 0.16
CA ALA A 311 20.23 16.95 0.92
C ALA A 311 20.59 15.63 0.20
N LEU A 312 21.68 15.01 0.64
CA LEU A 312 21.94 13.60 0.44
C LEU A 312 21.56 12.85 1.72
N VAL A 313 20.61 11.91 1.63
CA VAL A 313 20.14 11.12 2.78
C VAL A 313 20.90 9.80 2.82
N LEU A 314 21.64 9.58 3.90
CA LEU A 314 22.50 8.43 4.12
C LEU A 314 21.99 7.60 5.29
N ALA A 315 21.67 6.32 5.06
CA ALA A 315 21.37 5.37 6.12
C ALA A 315 22.64 4.61 6.51
N PRO A 316 23.08 4.64 7.79
CA PRO A 316 24.23 3.87 8.22
C PRO A 316 23.90 2.37 8.17
N LYS A 317 24.90 1.51 7.93
CA LYS A 317 24.70 0.05 8.00
C LYS A 317 24.60 -0.47 9.43
N ASN A 318 25.16 0.27 10.39
CA ASN A 318 25.20 -0.06 11.81
C ASN A 318 24.55 1.07 12.60
N LYS A 319 23.83 0.73 13.68
CA LYS A 319 23.33 1.74 14.63
C LYS A 319 24.48 2.46 15.33
N ASN A 320 24.21 3.64 15.86
CA ASN A 320 25.13 4.47 16.62
C ASN A 320 26.43 4.78 15.85
N ALA A 321 26.31 4.93 14.53
CA ALA A 321 27.42 5.17 13.63
C ALA A 321 28.03 6.55 13.85
N ASN A 322 29.36 6.64 13.79
CA ASN A 322 30.07 7.90 13.95
C ASN A 322 29.89 8.78 12.70
N VAL A 323 29.45 10.01 12.92
CA VAL A 323 29.37 11.05 11.88
C VAL A 323 30.63 11.90 11.93
N LYS A 324 31.32 12.01 10.80
CA LYS A 324 32.61 12.70 10.67
C LYS A 324 32.51 13.97 9.83
N SER A 325 33.29 14.98 10.19
CA SER A 325 33.47 16.18 9.37
C SER A 325 34.17 15.82 8.07
N VAL A 326 33.57 16.19 6.93
CA VAL A 326 34.11 15.82 5.61
C VAL A 326 35.31 16.67 5.22
N LEU A 327 35.45 17.86 5.79
CA LEU A 327 36.53 18.81 5.57
C LEU A 327 36.98 19.41 6.92
N GLY A 328 38.15 20.05 6.95
CA GLY A 328 38.54 20.88 8.08
C GLY A 328 37.76 22.18 8.09
N GLY A 329 37.33 22.67 9.26
CA GLY A 329 36.51 23.88 9.33
C GLY A 329 36.21 24.34 10.76
N LYS A 330 35.38 25.37 10.86
CA LYS A 330 34.90 25.94 12.12
C LYS A 330 33.43 25.62 12.31
N ILE A 331 33.07 25.04 13.45
CA ILE A 331 31.66 24.79 13.80
C ILE A 331 30.99 26.15 14.04
N VAL A 332 29.95 26.45 13.29
CA VAL A 332 29.16 27.69 13.43
C VAL A 332 27.80 27.44 14.08
N PHE A 333 27.32 26.20 14.05
CA PHE A 333 26.07 25.79 14.69
C PHE A 333 26.17 24.35 15.23
N ALA A 334 25.63 24.11 16.42
CA ALA A 334 25.54 22.79 17.03
C ALA A 334 24.42 22.78 18.08
N LYS A 335 23.18 22.47 17.68
CA LYS A 335 22.00 22.51 18.59
C LYS A 335 20.95 21.48 18.21
N ASN A 336 20.06 21.17 19.16
CA ASN A 336 18.82 20.44 18.89
C ASN A 336 17.77 21.37 18.26
N THR A 337 17.08 20.89 17.24
CA THR A 337 16.04 21.60 16.51
C THR A 337 14.76 20.75 16.49
N PRO A 338 13.56 21.36 16.52
CA PRO A 338 12.31 20.62 16.54
C PRO A 338 12.03 19.75 15.31
N MET A 339 12.63 20.06 14.14
CA MET A 339 12.36 19.38 12.86
C MET A 339 13.53 18.51 12.39
N LEU A 340 14.76 19.01 12.49
CA LEU A 340 15.95 18.35 11.95
C LEU A 340 16.72 17.56 13.02
N LYS A 341 16.07 17.25 14.16
CA LYS A 341 16.71 16.77 15.41
C LYS A 341 17.96 17.61 15.74
N LYS A 342 19.07 16.96 16.12
CA LYS A 342 20.33 17.63 16.39
C LYS A 342 21.07 17.91 15.09
N VAL A 343 21.54 19.16 14.95
CA VAL A 343 22.19 19.66 13.74
C VAL A 343 23.55 20.24 14.08
N VAL A 344 24.55 19.94 13.26
CA VAL A 344 25.88 20.57 13.28
C VAL A 344 26.12 21.22 11.92
N ILE A 345 26.59 22.47 11.91
CA ILE A 345 26.99 23.19 10.70
C ILE A 345 28.44 23.61 10.84
N ILE A 346 29.23 23.32 9.81
CA ILE A 346 30.65 23.63 9.75
C ILE A 346 30.92 24.54 8.56
N GLU A 347 31.55 25.68 8.83
CA GLU A 347 32.07 26.62 7.84
C GLU A 347 33.48 26.21 7.43
N HIS A 348 33.73 26.24 6.12
CA HIS A 348 34.99 25.91 5.47
C HIS A 348 35.49 27.10 4.63
N PRO A 349 36.73 27.07 4.11
CA PRO A 349 37.20 28.07 3.17
C PRO A 349 36.25 28.23 1.96
N ASN A 350 36.32 29.40 1.30
CA ASN A 350 35.50 29.77 0.15
C ASN A 350 33.98 29.88 0.42
N GLN A 351 33.59 30.21 1.66
CA GLN A 351 32.18 30.35 2.08
C GLN A 351 31.39 29.05 1.83
N MET A 352 32.07 27.92 2.01
CA MET A 352 31.44 26.60 1.92
C MET A 352 30.93 26.20 3.30
N HIS A 353 29.71 25.67 3.36
CA HIS A 353 29.14 25.09 4.57
C HIS A 353 28.78 23.63 4.34
N THR A 354 29.02 22.81 5.36
CA THR A 354 28.48 21.46 5.44
C THR A 354 27.51 21.38 6.61
N ILE A 355 26.35 20.78 6.37
CA ILE A 355 25.27 20.67 7.35
C ILE A 355 24.99 19.19 7.58
N TYR A 356 24.96 18.83 8.86
CA TYR A 356 24.75 17.48 9.35
C TYR A 356 23.51 17.47 10.22
N ALA A 357 22.40 16.96 9.69
CA ALA A 357 21.10 16.96 10.36
C ALA A 357 20.62 15.53 10.66
N HIS A 358 19.59 15.43 11.51
CA HIS A 358 19.05 14.19 12.03
C HIS A 358 20.01 13.39 12.93
N LEU A 359 21.00 14.05 13.54
CA LEU A 359 21.89 13.40 14.48
C LEU A 359 21.12 12.97 15.75
N ASP A 360 21.41 11.77 16.23
CA ASP A 360 20.87 11.26 17.48
C ASP A 360 21.70 11.77 18.67
N LYS A 361 23.00 12.00 18.47
CA LYS A 361 23.90 12.62 19.48
C LYS A 361 24.88 13.59 18.83
N ILE A 362 25.15 14.71 19.48
CA ILE A 362 26.29 15.59 19.17
C ILE A 362 27.44 15.18 20.09
N ALA A 363 28.67 15.12 19.56
CA ALA A 363 29.83 14.78 20.38
C ALA A 363 30.01 15.85 21.48
N PRO A 364 30.35 15.49 22.73
CA PRO A 364 30.39 16.44 23.86
C PRO A 364 31.32 17.65 23.65
N THR A 365 32.36 17.47 22.83
CA THR A 365 33.35 18.49 22.49
C THR A 365 32.85 19.50 21.44
N VAL A 366 31.78 19.17 20.69
CA VAL A 366 31.30 19.98 19.56
C VAL A 366 30.44 21.14 20.05
N ARG A 367 30.96 22.36 19.84
CA ARG A 367 30.30 23.62 20.17
C ARG A 367 30.64 24.71 19.16
N PRO A 368 29.77 25.72 18.96
CA PRO A 368 30.08 26.85 18.07
C PRO A 368 31.42 27.50 18.44
N GLY A 369 32.21 27.83 17.43
CA GLY A 369 33.55 28.40 17.58
C GLY A 369 34.70 27.39 17.52
N LEU A 370 34.44 26.09 17.75
CA LEU A 370 35.48 25.05 17.69
C LEU A 370 35.95 24.82 16.25
N ARG A 371 37.27 24.77 16.04
CA ARG A 371 37.88 24.32 14.78
C ARG A 371 38.13 22.81 14.84
N VAL A 372 37.73 22.09 13.80
CA VAL A 372 37.85 20.64 13.70
C VAL A 372 38.59 20.25 12.42
N PRO A 373 39.48 19.24 12.47
CA PRO A 373 40.10 18.70 11.26
C PRO A 373 39.10 17.83 10.47
N LYS A 374 39.46 17.55 9.22
CA LYS A 374 38.79 16.51 8.43
C LYS A 374 38.83 15.17 9.17
N GLY A 375 37.72 14.43 9.17
CA GLY A 375 37.59 13.14 9.84
C GLY A 375 37.21 13.22 11.32
N TYR A 376 37.13 14.43 11.90
CA TYR A 376 36.73 14.61 13.28
C TYR A 376 35.29 14.13 13.53
N VAL A 377 35.07 13.34 14.59
CA VAL A 377 33.74 12.83 14.95
C VAL A 377 32.91 13.95 15.56
N ILE A 378 31.84 14.35 14.89
CA ILE A 378 30.98 15.46 15.28
C ILE A 378 29.68 15.00 15.97
N GLY A 379 29.34 13.73 15.83
CA GLY A 379 28.12 13.18 16.39
C GLY A 379 27.92 11.71 16.04
N LYS A 380 26.73 11.22 16.35
CA LYS A 380 26.29 9.86 16.05
C LYS A 380 24.88 9.85 15.46
N VAL A 381 24.62 8.84 14.64
CA VAL A 381 23.34 8.61 13.97
C VAL A 381 22.97 7.12 13.99
N ASP A 382 21.69 6.83 14.21
CA ASP A 382 21.12 5.49 14.23
C ASP A 382 20.42 5.15 12.90
N ASP A 383 19.57 6.06 12.40
CA ASP A 383 18.67 5.75 11.28
C ASP A 383 19.09 6.43 9.97
N ARG A 384 19.17 7.76 9.95
CA ARG A 384 19.41 8.53 8.72
C ARG A 384 20.17 9.82 9.02
N LEU A 385 21.18 10.10 8.21
CA LEU A 385 21.91 11.36 8.20
C LEU A 385 21.48 12.17 6.98
N ASN A 386 20.98 13.38 7.21
CA ASN A 386 20.81 14.35 6.15
C ASN A 386 22.10 15.16 6.03
N PHE A 387 22.75 15.04 4.87
CA PHE A 387 24.00 15.73 4.58
C PHE A 387 23.80 16.73 3.45
N GLU A 388 23.97 18.01 3.75
CA GLU A 388 23.84 19.10 2.79
C GLU A 388 25.16 19.85 2.66
N VAL A 389 25.37 20.42 1.48
CA VAL A 389 26.56 21.23 1.19
C VAL A 389 26.15 22.46 0.40
N THR A 390 26.65 23.62 0.84
CA THR A 390 26.45 24.89 0.15
C THR A 390 27.79 25.60 -0.09
N ILE A 391 27.90 26.36 -1.18
CA ILE A 391 29.03 27.25 -1.50
C ILE A 391 28.45 28.58 -1.94
N LYS A 392 28.85 29.68 -1.29
CA LYS A 392 28.38 31.05 -1.62
C LYS A 392 26.85 31.11 -1.75
N ASP A 393 26.16 30.50 -0.78
CA ASP A 393 24.69 30.43 -0.71
C ASP A 393 24.02 29.59 -1.82
N GLN A 394 24.77 28.80 -2.59
CA GLN A 394 24.25 27.87 -3.60
C GLN A 394 24.46 26.41 -3.17
N TYR A 395 23.47 25.55 -3.38
CA TYR A 395 23.58 24.12 -3.07
C TYR A 395 24.48 23.40 -4.08
N ILE A 396 25.25 22.43 -3.58
CA ILE A 396 26.02 21.50 -4.42
C ILE A 396 25.59 20.08 -4.11
N ASN A 397 25.54 19.24 -5.14
CA ASN A 397 25.29 17.83 -4.97
C ASN A 397 26.38 17.22 -4.07
N PRO A 398 26.05 16.70 -2.87
CA PRO A 398 27.07 16.21 -1.94
C PRO A 398 27.91 15.04 -2.50
N LEU A 399 27.39 14.30 -3.50
CA LEU A 399 28.12 13.24 -4.19
C LEU A 399 29.25 13.75 -5.11
N GLU A 400 29.22 15.03 -5.47
CA GLU A 400 30.34 15.69 -6.15
C GLU A 400 31.48 15.98 -5.16
N LEU A 401 31.16 16.21 -3.88
CA LEU A 401 32.13 16.49 -2.82
C LEU A 401 32.76 15.22 -2.22
N ILE A 402 31.99 14.16 -2.00
CA ILE A 402 32.46 12.96 -1.27
C ILE A 402 32.89 11.82 -2.21
N LYS A 403 33.89 11.05 -1.78
CA LYS A 403 34.28 9.77 -2.39
C LYS A 403 33.23 8.70 -2.02
N LYS A 404 32.96 7.80 -2.98
CA LYS A 404 32.05 6.66 -2.77
C LYS A 404 32.60 5.71 -1.72
#